data_AF-A0A317WBH9-F1
#
_entry.id   AF-A0A317WBH9-F1
#
_cell.length_a   1.000
_cell.length_b   1.000
_cell.length_c   1.000
_cell.angle_alpha   90.00
_cell.angle_beta   90.00
_cell.angle_gamma   90.00
#
_symmetry.space_group_name_H-M   'P 1'
#
loop_
_entity.id
_entity.type
_entity.pdbx_description
1 polymer ?
#
loop_
_entity_poly.entity_id
_entity_poly.type
_entity_poly.pdbx_seq_one_letter_code
_entity_poly.pdbx_strand_id
1 'polypeptide(L)'
;MPYYTCTQDNNDFTREADLIEHIRHHHYADFIRRPGYPGIEDSHGHMWYCFECDRPTSDHRSFDSDRAMLNHLRSCHGYFTDSSYED
;
A
#
# COMPACT_ATOMS: atom_id res chain seq x y z
N MET A 1 5.87 12.34 15.43
CA MET A 1 5.19 12.08 14.13
C MET A 1 5.22 10.58 13.92
N PRO A 2 4.15 9.92 13.47
CA PRO A 2 4.23 8.49 13.18
C PRO A 2 5.19 8.26 12.01
N TYR A 3 6.17 7.37 12.20
CA TYR A 3 7.01 6.89 11.12
C TYR A 3 6.49 5.52 10.66
N TYR A 4 6.65 5.26 9.36
CA TYR A 4 6.36 3.98 8.76
C TYR A 4 7.66 3.39 8.24
N THR A 5 8.07 2.24 8.79
CA THR A 5 9.32 1.59 8.41
C THR A 5 9.04 0.41 7.49
N CYS A 6 9.65 0.35 6.31
CA CYS A 6 9.62 -0.86 5.50
C CYS A 6 10.42 -1.96 6.21
N THR A 7 9.77 -3.05 6.59
CA THR A 7 10.42 -4.13 7.35
C THR A 7 11.40 -4.97 6.52
N GLN A 8 11.43 -4.79 5.21
CA GLN A 8 12.30 -5.57 4.31
C GLN A 8 13.68 -4.96 4.15
N ASP A 9 13.80 -3.64 4.20
CA ASP A 9 15.06 -2.93 4.03
C ASP A 9 15.30 -1.78 5.03
N ASN A 10 14.40 -1.61 6.01
CA ASN A 10 14.46 -0.63 7.09
C ASN A 10 14.48 0.83 6.61
N ASN A 11 13.92 1.12 5.43
CA ASN A 11 13.70 2.52 5.03
C ASN A 11 12.51 3.12 5.78
N ASP A 12 12.68 4.34 6.27
CA ASP A 12 11.67 5.08 7.01
C ASP A 12 10.95 6.12 6.14
N PHE A 13 9.65 6.21 6.34
CA PHE A 13 8.77 7.11 5.62
C PHE A 13 7.87 7.89 6.58
N THR A 14 7.50 9.12 6.21
CA THR A 14 6.61 9.97 7.01
C THR A 14 5.16 9.92 6.53
N ARG A 15 4.91 9.29 5.37
CA ARG A 15 3.58 9.15 4.76
C ARG A 15 3.34 7.73 4.31
N GLU A 16 2.09 7.30 4.40
CA GLU A 16 1.65 5.99 3.96
C GLU A 16 1.85 5.81 2.46
N ALA A 17 1.50 6.84 1.66
CA ALA A 17 1.70 6.84 0.21
C ALA A 17 3.16 6.55 -0.17
N ASP A 18 4.12 7.19 0.52
CA ASP A 18 5.55 7.06 0.20
C ASP A 18 6.04 5.64 0.49
N LEU A 19 5.60 5.05 1.60
CA LEU A 19 5.89 3.66 1.93
C LEU A 19 5.23 2.68 0.94
N ILE A 20 3.95 2.87 0.59
CA ILE A 20 3.27 1.99 -0.36
C ILE A 20 3.95 2.07 -1.73
N GLU A 21 4.37 3.25 -2.16
CA GLU A 21 5.15 3.45 -3.38
C GLU A 21 6.50 2.75 -3.33
N HIS A 22 7.20 2.84 -2.20
CA HIS A 22 8.44 2.11 -1.99
C HIS A 22 8.23 0.59 -2.10
N ILE A 23 7.24 0.05 -1.39
CA ILE A 23 6.88 -1.38 -1.43
C ILE A 23 6.54 -1.79 -2.86
N ARG A 24 5.74 -0.98 -3.57
CA ARG A 24 5.37 -1.20 -4.96
C ARG A 24 6.58 -1.23 -5.89
N HIS A 25 7.54 -0.33 -5.73
CA HIS A 25 8.69 -0.24 -6.64
C HIS A 25 9.78 -1.28 -6.36
N HIS A 26 10.03 -1.59 -5.09
CA HIS A 26 11.21 -2.35 -4.70
C HIS A 26 10.92 -3.81 -4.39
N HIS A 27 9.72 -4.11 -3.91
CA HIS A 27 9.43 -5.43 -3.33
C HIS A 27 8.31 -6.17 -4.06
N TYR A 28 7.27 -5.44 -4.50
CA TYR A 28 6.01 -6.05 -4.98
C TYR A 28 5.40 -5.32 -6.19
N ALA A 29 6.23 -5.06 -7.21
CA ALA A 29 5.81 -4.40 -8.44
C ALA A 29 4.75 -5.16 -9.23
N ASP A 30 4.68 -6.47 -9.03
CA ASP A 30 3.84 -7.35 -9.84
C ASP A 30 2.36 -7.27 -9.46
N PHE A 31 2.04 -7.08 -8.17
CA PHE A 31 0.65 -7.13 -7.68
C PHE A 31 0.13 -5.86 -7.01
N ILE A 32 0.99 -4.92 -6.60
CA ILE A 32 0.57 -3.60 -6.12
C ILE A 32 0.54 -2.65 -7.32
N ARG A 33 -0.62 -2.07 -7.62
CA ARG A 33 -0.75 -1.09 -8.70
C ARG A 33 -1.54 0.12 -8.25
N ARG A 34 -1.38 1.22 -8.99
CA ARG A 34 -2.22 2.40 -8.93
C ARG A 34 -2.77 2.71 -10.31
N PRO A 35 -3.98 3.27 -10.44
CA PRO A 35 -4.55 3.64 -11.73
C PRO A 35 -3.90 4.87 -12.37
N GLY A 36 -3.25 5.73 -11.56
CA GLY A 36 -2.72 7.01 -12.02
C GLY A 36 -1.42 7.41 -11.32
N TYR A 37 -1.41 8.63 -10.77
CA TYR A 37 -0.30 9.20 -10.00
C TYR A 37 -0.54 9.06 -8.50
N PRO A 38 0.49 9.21 -7.63
CA PRO A 38 0.27 9.24 -6.18
C PRO A 38 -0.82 10.26 -5.82
N GLY A 39 -1.77 9.86 -4.97
CA GLY A 39 -2.85 10.75 -4.54
C GLY A 39 -4.00 10.93 -5.53
N ILE A 40 -3.99 10.25 -6.70
CA ILE A 40 -5.02 10.41 -7.74
C ILE A 40 -5.90 9.16 -7.83
N GLU A 41 -7.20 9.37 -7.70
CA GLU A 41 -8.23 8.35 -7.89
C GLU A 41 -8.53 8.09 -9.38
N ASP A 42 -8.96 6.86 -9.70
CA ASP A 42 -9.58 6.55 -10.99
C ASP A 42 -11.03 7.07 -11.09
N SER A 43 -11.70 6.80 -12.20
CA SER A 43 -13.11 7.17 -12.41
C SER A 43 -14.10 6.49 -11.45
N HIS A 44 -13.65 5.51 -10.66
CA HIS A 44 -14.43 4.78 -9.67
C HIS A 44 -14.08 5.17 -8.23
N GLY A 45 -13.15 6.13 -8.02
CA GLY A 45 -12.71 6.56 -6.70
C GLY A 45 -11.61 5.70 -6.08
N HIS A 46 -10.96 4.82 -6.85
CA HIS A 46 -9.89 3.95 -6.34
C HIS A 46 -8.51 4.55 -6.59
N MET A 47 -7.65 4.50 -5.57
CA MET A 47 -6.25 4.93 -5.62
C MET A 47 -5.27 3.75 -5.76
N TRP A 48 -5.62 2.58 -5.24
CA TRP A 48 -4.73 1.42 -5.21
C TRP A 48 -5.46 0.14 -5.58
N TYR A 49 -4.70 -0.78 -6.15
CA TYR A 49 -5.13 -2.13 -6.47
C TYR A 49 -4.16 -3.16 -5.91
N CYS A 50 -4.72 -4.26 -5.38
CA CYS A 50 -3.99 -5.47 -5.06
C CYS A 50 -4.51 -6.62 -5.93
N PHE A 51 -3.65 -7.12 -6.82
CA PHE A 51 -3.95 -8.20 -7.76
C PHE A 51 -3.69 -9.61 -7.19
N GLU A 52 -3.05 -9.71 -6.03
CA GLU A 52 -2.81 -11.00 -5.37
C GLU A 52 -4.01 -11.42 -4.50
N CYS A 53 -4.86 -10.47 -4.08
CA CYS A 53 -6.07 -10.74 -3.30
C CYS A 53 -7.35 -10.57 -4.14
N ASP A 54 -7.50 -11.37 -5.19
CA ASP A 54 -8.68 -11.37 -6.06
C ASP A 54 -9.99 -11.76 -5.32
N ARG A 55 -11.10 -11.60 -6.03
CA ARG A 55 -12.44 -11.98 -5.57
C ARG A 55 -13.16 -12.72 -6.69
N PRO A 56 -14.21 -13.51 -6.38
CA PRO A 56 -14.98 -14.21 -7.42
C PRO A 56 -15.55 -13.29 -8.52
N THR A 57 -15.70 -11.99 -8.25
CA THR A 57 -16.29 -11.00 -9.16
C THR A 57 -15.29 -9.94 -9.66
N SER A 58 -14.01 -10.03 -9.28
CA SER A 58 -12.97 -9.04 -9.66
C SER A 58 -11.59 -9.68 -9.58
N ASP A 59 -10.74 -9.41 -10.57
CA ASP A 59 -9.34 -9.89 -10.62
C ASP A 59 -8.41 -9.15 -9.64
N HIS A 60 -8.93 -8.16 -8.91
CA HIS A 60 -8.20 -7.42 -7.89
C HIS A 60 -9.12 -6.86 -6.80
N ARG A 61 -8.50 -6.45 -5.69
CA ARG A 61 -9.11 -5.54 -4.70
C ARG A 61 -8.71 -4.12 -4.98
N SER A 62 -9.66 -3.21 -4.78
CA SER A 62 -9.48 -1.77 -4.99
C SER A 62 -9.66 -1.02 -3.67
N PHE A 63 -8.90 0.05 -3.48
CA PHE A 63 -8.89 0.86 -2.27
C PHE A 63 -8.94 2.34 -2.63
N ASP A 64 -9.70 3.11 -1.86
CA ASP A 64 -9.94 4.55 -2.04
C ASP A 64 -8.95 5.44 -1.27
N SER A 65 -8.02 4.85 -0.53
CA SER A 65 -7.09 5.60 0.31
C SER A 65 -5.80 4.83 0.58
N ASP A 66 -4.71 5.57 0.84
CA ASP A 66 -3.43 5.01 1.25
C ASP A 66 -3.57 4.16 2.52
N ARG A 67 -4.32 4.67 3.52
CA ARG A 67 -4.60 3.96 4.77
C ARG A 67 -5.29 2.62 4.54
N ALA A 68 -6.31 2.57 3.68
CA ALA A 68 -7.04 1.34 3.39
C ALA A 68 -6.15 0.31 2.70
N MET A 69 -5.33 0.74 1.74
CA MET A 69 -4.34 -0.12 1.10
C MET A 69 -3.28 -0.62 2.10
N LEU A 70 -2.74 0.26 2.93
CA LEU A 70 -1.73 -0.12 3.92
C LEU A 70 -2.26 -1.13 4.93
N ASN A 71 -3.47 -0.93 5.43
CA ASN A 71 -4.13 -1.86 6.34
C ASN A 71 -4.39 -3.23 5.67
N HIS A 72 -4.75 -3.23 4.38
CA HIS A 72 -4.87 -4.46 3.61
C HIS A 72 -3.53 -5.19 3.48
N LEU A 73 -2.46 -4.50 3.11
CA LEU A 73 -1.12 -5.09 3.00
C LEU A 73 -0.70 -5.73 4.33
N ARG A 74 -0.83 -5.00 5.44
CA ARG A 74 -0.54 -5.49 6.78
C ARG A 74 -1.33 -6.74 7.16
N SER A 75 -2.60 -6.80 6.81
CA SER A 75 -3.50 -7.88 7.22
C SER A 75 -3.40 -9.12 6.32
N CYS A 76 -3.21 -8.95 5.02
CA CYS A 76 -3.33 -10.03 4.04
C CYS A 76 -1.98 -10.52 3.50
N HIS A 77 -0.98 -9.66 3.41
CA HIS A 77 0.30 -9.99 2.75
C HIS A 77 1.49 -10.03 3.75
N GLY A 78 1.23 -9.83 5.05
CA GLY A 78 2.24 -9.86 6.11
C GLY A 78 2.74 -8.47 6.50
N TYR A 79 3.48 -8.38 7.61
CA TYR A 79 3.89 -7.11 8.22
C TYR A 79 4.96 -6.37 7.40
N PHE A 80 4.61 -5.71 6.29
CA PHE A 80 5.52 -4.84 5.53
C PHE A 80 5.99 -3.61 6.30
N THR A 81 5.36 -3.36 7.43
CA THR A 81 5.48 -2.09 8.12
C THR A 81 5.52 -2.30 9.62
N ASP A 82 6.53 -1.72 10.26
CA ASP A 82 6.44 -1.41 11.69
C ASP A 82 5.95 0.03 11.83
N SER A 83 5.17 0.30 12.89
CA SER A 83 4.76 1.65 13.24
C SER A 83 5.28 1.96 14.62
N SER A 84 6.40 2.68 14.67
CA SER A 84 6.94 3.23 15.91
C SER A 84 6.38 4.64 16.13
N TYR A 85 5.88 4.87 17.35
CA TYR A 85 5.59 6.20 17.85
C TYR A 85 6.81 6.66 18.64
N GLU A 86 7.39 7.81 18.30
CA GLU A 86 8.28 8.49 19.25
C GLU A 86 7.43 9.08 20.37
N ASP A 87 7.75 8.70 21.62
CA ASP A 87 7.20 9.24 22.87
C ASP A 87 7.66 10.69 23.09
#